data_AF-A0A8T3X076-F1
#
_entry.id   AF-A0A8T3X076-F1
#
_cell.length_a   1.000
_cell.length_b   1.000
_cell.length_c   1.000
_cell.angle_alpha   90.00
_cell.angle_beta   90.00
_cell.angle_gamma   90.00
#
_symmetry.space_group_name_H-M   'P 1'
#
loop_
_entity.id
_entity.type
_entity.pdbx_description
1 polymer ?
#
loop_
_entity_poly.entity_id
_entity_poly.type
_entity_poly.pdbx_seq_one_letter_code
_entity_poly.pdbx_strand_id
1 'polypeptide(L)'
;MAEIFDPVWVSMFIIRVIFAIGIVFFMSYLILSYTLTLEDERLSRFAYEMEETIVASELAKSRGVFSAEMLDNFTAKWSGDFESAYNFAGNPSLNKLIILGDESPYINVEPEFARHCMFAYSISIRELGTERKWLFGYQASVSLEETLENIDTASETFPASVMHSDGRIEPAEMGINVYMTPLTRYSCLAERAKKYAKPQELGLPDCKDACMISLRNFASGDDHACTAAILDTRPGELSELACRYLSDTRIAPSNLRYGAGEKKKLVAYPVRAGAGVQNILDDLSVAKETSEQNCELAKNNLAANPDEVDSVVFCLEARR
;
A
#
# COMPACT_ATOMS: atom_id res chain seq x y z
N MET A 1 -22.17 48.39 43.73
CA MET A 1 -21.40 47.40 42.96
C MET A 1 -22.36 46.56 42.12
N ALA A 2 -22.86 47.12 41.03
CA ALA A 2 -23.54 46.39 39.95
C ALA A 2 -23.80 47.39 38.81
N GLU A 3 -22.74 47.79 38.10
CA GLU A 3 -22.95 48.26 36.72
C GLU A 3 -23.17 46.99 35.90
N ILE A 4 -24.46 46.74 35.69
CA ILE A 4 -25.02 45.61 34.98
C ILE A 4 -24.55 45.73 33.53
N PHE A 5 -23.88 44.70 33.02
CA PHE A 5 -23.50 44.60 31.61
C PHE A 5 -24.70 44.96 30.72
N ASP A 6 -24.54 45.95 29.84
CA ASP A 6 -25.57 46.36 28.90
C ASP A 6 -26.01 45.12 28.08
N PRO A 7 -27.28 44.70 28.17
CA PRO A 7 -27.77 43.52 27.45
C PRO A 7 -27.63 43.65 25.93
N VAL A 8 -27.60 44.88 25.39
CA VAL A 8 -27.35 45.13 23.98
C VAL A 8 -25.89 44.81 23.62
N TRP A 9 -24.94 45.17 24.50
CA TRP A 9 -23.53 44.86 24.29
C TRP A 9 -23.27 43.34 24.38
N VAL A 10 -23.87 42.67 25.36
CA VAL A 10 -23.76 41.22 25.53
C VAL A 10 -24.34 40.47 24.34
N SER A 11 -25.51 40.88 23.84
CA SER A 11 -26.12 40.26 22.66
C SER A 11 -25.31 40.50 21.37
N MET A 12 -24.81 41.72 21.14
CA MET A 12 -23.89 41.99 20.03
C MET A 12 -22.60 41.16 20.12
N PHE A 13 -22.05 41.00 21.31
CA PHE A 13 -20.87 40.16 21.52
C PHE A 13 -21.16 38.70 21.18
N ILE A 14 -22.27 38.13 21.69
CA ILE A 14 -22.69 36.76 21.40
C ILE A 14 -22.89 36.55 19.89
N ILE A 15 -23.56 37.47 19.19
CA ILE A 15 -23.78 37.38 17.73
C ILE A 15 -22.44 37.38 16.98
N ARG A 16 -21.50 38.25 17.36
CA ARG A 16 -20.16 38.29 16.74
C ARG A 16 -19.39 36.99 16.96
N VAL A 17 -19.46 36.42 18.16
CA VAL A 17 -18.82 35.15 18.49
C VAL A 17 -19.45 34.01 17.67
N ILE A 18 -20.78 33.94 17.58
CA ILE A 18 -21.48 32.93 16.77
C ILE A 18 -21.09 33.07 15.30
N PHE A 19 -21.03 34.29 14.76
CA PHE A 19 -20.66 34.52 13.37
C PHE A 19 -19.20 34.13 13.09
N ALA A 20 -18.28 34.47 14.00
CA ALA A 20 -16.88 34.09 13.89
C ALA A 20 -16.70 32.56 13.94
N ILE A 21 -17.38 31.89 14.87
CA ILE A 21 -17.40 30.42 14.96
C ILE A 21 -17.99 29.82 13.68
N GLY A 22 -19.11 30.36 13.19
CA GLY A 22 -19.76 29.92 11.96
C GLY A 22 -18.85 30.03 10.72
N ILE A 23 -18.09 31.12 10.60
CA ILE A 23 -17.10 31.27 9.51
C ILE A 23 -15.99 30.22 9.64
N VAL A 24 -15.46 29.98 10.84
CA VAL A 24 -14.41 28.97 11.04
C VAL A 24 -14.90 27.57 10.69
N PHE A 25 -16.13 27.21 11.09
CA PHE A 25 -16.74 25.93 10.71
C PHE A 25 -16.98 25.85 9.21
N PHE A 26 -17.48 26.90 8.57
CA PHE A 26 -17.71 26.94 7.13
C PHE A 26 -16.40 26.80 6.34
N MET A 27 -15.36 27.52 6.72
CA MET A 27 -14.04 27.41 6.08
C MET A 27 -13.43 26.02 6.29
N SER A 28 -13.55 25.44 7.49
CA SER A 28 -13.10 24.08 7.75
C SER A 28 -13.85 23.06 6.89
N TYR A 29 -15.17 23.23 6.75
CA TYR A 29 -16.00 22.38 5.89
C TYR A 29 -15.60 22.48 4.42
N LEU A 30 -15.36 23.69 3.89
CA LEU A 30 -14.89 23.88 2.52
C LEU A 30 -13.54 23.22 2.27
N ILE A 31 -12.59 23.35 3.20
CA ILE A 31 -11.25 22.73 3.08
C ILE A 31 -11.36 21.21 3.10
N LEU A 32 -12.14 20.64 4.03
CA LEU A 32 -12.36 19.20 4.12
C LEU A 32 -13.04 18.66 2.86
N SER A 33 -14.10 19.33 2.39
CA SER A 33 -14.82 18.93 1.17
C SER A 33 -13.91 18.97 -0.06
N TYR A 34 -13.09 20.01 -0.22
CA TYR A 34 -12.18 20.11 -1.36
C TYR A 34 -11.08 19.05 -1.34
N THR A 35 -10.59 18.68 -0.15
CA THR A 35 -9.55 17.66 0.00
C THR A 35 -10.07 16.28 -0.41
N LEU A 36 -11.28 15.92 0.04
CA LEU A 36 -11.92 14.64 -0.33
C LEU A 36 -12.14 14.53 -1.84
N THR A 37 -12.70 15.56 -2.47
CA THR A 37 -12.96 15.53 -3.93
C THR A 37 -11.67 15.36 -4.75
N LEU A 38 -10.56 15.98 -4.32
CA LEU A 38 -9.28 15.84 -5.02
C LEU A 38 -8.66 14.45 -4.91
N GLU A 39 -8.90 13.71 -3.82
CA GLU A 39 -8.39 12.35 -3.65
C GLU A 39 -9.18 11.35 -4.51
N ASP A 40 -10.51 11.46 -4.54
CA ASP A 40 -11.38 10.64 -5.39
C ASP A 40 -11.11 10.84 -6.89
N GLU A 41 -10.95 12.10 -7.33
CA GLU A 41 -10.59 12.42 -8.71
C GLU A 41 -9.22 11.86 -9.10
N ARG A 42 -8.26 11.77 -8.16
CA ARG A 42 -6.94 11.18 -8.42
C ARG A 42 -7.00 9.68 -8.62
N LEU A 43 -7.74 8.97 -7.77
CA LEU A 43 -7.92 7.52 -7.90
C LEU A 43 -8.58 7.16 -9.22
N SER A 44 -9.67 7.86 -9.55
CA SER A 44 -10.39 7.66 -10.80
C SER A 44 -9.49 7.95 -12.00
N ARG A 45 -8.81 9.10 -12.02
CA ARG A 45 -7.84 9.45 -13.08
C ARG A 45 -6.75 8.39 -13.24
N PHE A 46 -6.24 7.86 -12.14
CA PHE A 46 -5.22 6.81 -12.20
C PHE A 46 -5.74 5.53 -12.85
N ALA A 47 -7.00 5.15 -12.60
CA ALA A 47 -7.62 4.01 -13.27
C ALA A 47 -7.65 4.19 -14.80
N TYR A 48 -7.97 5.40 -15.29
CA TYR A 48 -7.90 5.72 -16.72
C TYR A 48 -6.47 5.68 -17.29
N GLU A 49 -5.49 6.29 -16.61
CA GLU A 49 -4.09 6.24 -17.04
C GLU A 49 -3.55 4.79 -17.07
N MET A 50 -4.01 3.95 -16.15
CA MET A 50 -3.72 2.52 -16.15
C MET A 50 -4.35 1.78 -17.32
N GLU A 51 -5.62 2.06 -17.65
CA GLU A 51 -6.28 1.48 -18.82
C GLU A 51 -5.48 1.74 -20.10
N GLU A 52 -5.09 2.99 -20.34
CA GLU A 52 -4.28 3.36 -21.51
C GLU A 52 -2.98 2.56 -21.56
N THR A 53 -2.33 2.36 -20.41
CA THR A 53 -1.08 1.63 -20.32
C THR A 53 -1.25 0.14 -20.60
N ILE A 54 -2.31 -0.48 -20.09
CA ILE A 54 -2.63 -1.90 -20.30
C ILE A 54 -2.97 -2.14 -21.78
N VAL A 55 -3.78 -1.26 -22.35
CA VAL A 55 -4.20 -1.34 -23.76
C VAL A 55 -3.05 -1.09 -24.73
N ALA A 56 -2.00 -0.41 -24.29
CA ALA A 56 -0.74 -0.23 -25.04
C ALA A 56 0.28 -1.37 -24.85
N SER A 57 0.03 -2.31 -23.91
CA SER A 57 0.95 -3.40 -23.60
C SER A 57 0.94 -4.51 -24.66
N GLU A 58 1.92 -5.42 -24.61
CA GLU A 58 2.02 -6.56 -25.52
C GLU A 58 0.82 -7.53 -25.43
N LEU A 59 0.07 -7.51 -24.32
CA LEU A 59 -1.13 -8.35 -24.15
C LEU A 59 -2.26 -7.97 -25.11
N ALA A 60 -2.32 -6.69 -25.48
CA ALA A 60 -3.30 -6.15 -26.40
C ALA A 60 -2.75 -6.22 -27.83
N LYS A 61 -3.46 -6.91 -28.72
CA LYS A 61 -3.08 -6.96 -30.16
C LYS A 61 -3.43 -5.64 -30.87
N SER A 62 -4.49 -5.00 -30.41
CA SER A 62 -4.97 -3.68 -30.87
C SER A 62 -5.79 -3.04 -29.76
N ARG A 63 -5.98 -1.72 -29.78
CA ARG A 63 -6.72 -0.99 -28.74
C ARG A 63 -8.03 -1.70 -28.35
N GLY A 64 -8.07 -2.30 -27.15
CA GLY A 64 -9.23 -3.00 -26.59
C GLY A 64 -9.38 -4.51 -26.93
N VAL A 65 -8.47 -5.12 -27.70
CA VAL A 65 -8.51 -6.57 -28.02
C VAL A 65 -7.29 -7.30 -27.42
N PHE A 66 -7.54 -8.15 -26.43
CA PHE A 66 -6.53 -8.93 -25.71
C PHE A 66 -6.34 -10.32 -26.31
N SER A 67 -5.13 -10.86 -26.24
CA SER A 67 -4.84 -12.23 -26.68
C SER A 67 -5.01 -13.22 -25.54
N ALA A 68 -5.97 -14.15 -25.62
CA ALA A 68 -6.19 -15.18 -24.58
C ALA A 68 -4.91 -15.94 -24.26
N GLU A 69 -4.17 -16.36 -25.29
CA GLU A 69 -2.88 -17.07 -25.14
C GLU A 69 -1.83 -16.25 -24.37
N MET A 70 -1.78 -14.92 -24.57
CA MET A 70 -0.81 -14.09 -23.87
C MET A 70 -1.23 -13.84 -22.43
N LEU A 71 -2.53 -13.67 -22.18
CA LEU A 71 -3.08 -13.59 -20.83
C LEU A 71 -2.79 -14.89 -20.06
N ASP A 72 -3.09 -16.04 -20.66
CA ASP A 72 -2.82 -17.36 -20.10
C ASP A 72 -1.32 -17.57 -19.82
N ASN A 73 -0.44 -17.24 -20.78
CA ASN A 73 1.00 -17.37 -20.60
C ASN A 73 1.54 -16.46 -19.50
N PHE A 74 0.99 -15.24 -19.38
CA PHE A 74 1.43 -14.29 -18.36
C PHE A 74 1.04 -14.78 -16.95
N THR A 75 -0.19 -15.24 -16.78
CA THR A 75 -0.65 -15.84 -15.51
C THR A 75 0.05 -17.18 -15.21
N ALA A 76 0.24 -18.04 -16.21
CA ALA A 76 0.85 -19.36 -16.04
C ALA A 76 2.38 -19.32 -15.79
N LYS A 77 3.10 -18.40 -16.44
CA LYS A 77 4.53 -18.19 -16.18
C LYS A 77 4.79 -17.83 -14.72
N TRP A 78 3.84 -17.14 -14.09
CA TRP A 78 3.93 -16.77 -12.69
C TRP A 78 3.46 -17.86 -11.73
N SER A 79 2.42 -18.62 -12.07
CA SER A 79 1.93 -19.70 -11.19
C SER A 79 2.92 -20.87 -11.04
N GLY A 80 3.73 -21.18 -12.06
CA GLY A 80 4.76 -22.23 -12.01
C GLY A 80 5.96 -21.91 -11.12
N ASP A 81 6.34 -20.64 -11.01
CA ASP A 81 7.40 -20.19 -10.10
C ASP A 81 6.87 -20.03 -8.66
N PHE A 82 5.57 -19.78 -8.48
CA PHE A 82 5.00 -19.54 -7.16
C PHE A 82 4.92 -20.82 -6.29
N GLU A 83 4.43 -21.94 -6.83
CA GLU A 83 4.35 -23.20 -6.07
C GLU A 83 5.74 -23.79 -5.74
N SER A 84 6.76 -23.47 -6.54
CA SER A 84 8.14 -23.97 -6.35
C SER A 84 9.05 -23.00 -5.57
N ALA A 85 8.70 -21.72 -5.46
CA ALA A 85 9.47 -20.70 -4.74
C ALA A 85 9.22 -20.68 -3.21
N TYR A 86 8.16 -21.32 -2.73
CA TYR A 86 7.77 -21.26 -1.31
C TYR A 86 8.10 -22.52 -0.53
N ASN A 87 9.40 -22.81 -0.39
CA ASN A 87 9.89 -23.64 0.71
C ASN A 87 10.16 -22.74 1.92
N PHE A 88 9.11 -22.44 2.69
CA PHE A 88 9.19 -21.54 3.85
C PHE A 88 10.02 -22.14 4.99
N ALA A 89 11.25 -21.67 5.17
CA ALA A 89 12.01 -21.85 6.40
C ALA A 89 11.66 -20.69 7.37
N GLY A 90 10.60 -20.85 8.15
CA GLY A 90 10.12 -19.85 9.12
C GLY A 90 8.92 -20.36 9.93
N ASN A 91 8.60 -19.68 11.03
CA ASN A 91 7.57 -20.04 12.02
C ASN A 91 6.30 -20.70 11.40
N PRO A 92 5.96 -21.95 11.79
CA PRO A 92 4.82 -22.71 11.24
C PRO A 92 3.45 -22.00 11.35
N SER A 93 3.28 -21.14 12.34
CA SER A 93 2.04 -20.37 12.54
C SER A 93 1.92 -19.21 11.56
N LEU A 94 3.04 -18.58 11.20
CA LEU A 94 3.12 -17.59 10.13
C LEU A 94 2.96 -18.26 8.77
N ASN A 95 3.55 -19.43 8.55
CA ASN A 95 3.30 -20.23 7.36
C ASN A 95 1.80 -20.56 7.22
N LYS A 96 1.10 -20.89 8.32
CA LYS A 96 -0.35 -21.06 8.29
C LYS A 96 -1.11 -19.77 7.99
N LEU A 97 -0.75 -18.62 8.55
CA LEU A 97 -1.40 -17.33 8.24
C LEU A 97 -1.14 -16.85 6.80
N ILE A 98 0.00 -17.24 6.21
CA ILE A 98 0.43 -16.87 4.85
C ILE A 98 -0.16 -17.84 3.81
N ILE A 99 -0.30 -19.12 4.14
CA ILE A 99 -0.80 -20.18 3.25
C ILE A 99 -2.32 -20.38 3.38
N LEU A 100 -2.90 -20.09 4.55
CA LEU A 100 -4.30 -20.38 4.88
C LEU A 100 -5.00 -19.10 5.36
N GLY A 101 -5.26 -18.18 4.43
CA GLY A 101 -6.55 -17.50 4.47
C GLY A 101 -7.60 -18.60 4.29
N ASP A 102 -8.20 -19.04 5.39
CA ASP A 102 -9.09 -20.18 5.41
C ASP A 102 -10.26 -19.93 4.43
N GLU A 103 -10.39 -20.85 3.47
CA GLU A 103 -11.35 -20.87 2.36
C GLU A 103 -11.09 -19.92 1.16
N SER A 104 -9.80 -19.73 0.80
CA SER A 104 -9.24 -19.40 -0.55
C SER A 104 -9.94 -18.29 -1.37
N PRO A 105 -9.33 -17.09 -1.40
CA PRO A 105 -8.60 -16.71 -2.62
C PRO A 105 -7.23 -16.10 -2.28
N TYR A 106 -6.20 -16.68 -2.86
CA TYR A 106 -4.78 -16.40 -2.66
C TYR A 106 -4.42 -14.91 -2.66
N ILE A 107 -3.44 -14.51 -1.81
CA ILE A 107 -2.69 -13.25 -1.99
C ILE A 107 -1.79 -13.46 -3.21
N ASN A 108 -2.38 -13.40 -4.39
CA ASN A 108 -1.62 -13.40 -5.63
C ASN A 108 -1.13 -11.98 -5.85
N VAL A 109 0.17 -11.77 -5.63
CA VAL A 109 0.84 -10.59 -6.16
C VAL A 109 1.26 -10.97 -7.57
N GLU A 110 0.41 -10.61 -8.53
CA GLU A 110 0.73 -10.78 -9.93
C GLU A 110 1.57 -9.58 -10.40
N PRO A 111 2.43 -9.76 -11.42
CA PRO A 111 3.25 -8.69 -11.97
C PRO A 111 2.42 -7.45 -12.33
N GLU A 112 2.81 -6.29 -11.81
CA GLU A 112 2.19 -5.00 -12.14
C GLU A 112 2.66 -4.54 -13.53
N PHE A 113 1.74 -4.40 -14.49
CA PHE A 113 2.04 -3.86 -15.84
C PHE A 113 2.68 -2.47 -15.81
N ALA A 114 2.24 -1.61 -14.92
CA ALA A 114 2.76 -0.27 -14.76
C ALA A 114 2.79 0.09 -13.29
N ARG A 115 3.99 0.12 -12.71
CA ARG A 115 4.14 0.41 -11.29
C ARG A 115 3.88 1.90 -11.04
N HIS A 116 2.94 2.17 -10.15
CA HIS A 116 2.74 3.51 -9.61
C HIS A 116 3.05 3.55 -8.12
N CYS A 117 3.91 4.49 -7.73
CA CYS A 117 4.37 4.64 -6.35
C CYS A 117 3.17 4.81 -5.39
N MET A 118 2.24 5.70 -5.72
CA MET A 118 1.19 6.14 -4.78
C MET A 118 0.01 5.17 -4.63
N PHE A 119 -0.25 4.33 -5.63
CA PHE A 119 -1.47 3.53 -5.71
C PHE A 119 -1.13 2.09 -6.06
N ALA A 120 -1.79 1.16 -5.41
CA ALA A 120 -1.83 -0.24 -5.84
C ALA A 120 -3.07 -0.40 -6.72
N TYR A 121 -3.08 -1.40 -7.57
CA TYR A 121 -4.26 -1.70 -8.36
C TYR A 121 -4.38 -3.19 -8.64
N SER A 122 -5.61 -3.68 -8.79
CA SER A 122 -5.91 -4.96 -9.42
C SER A 122 -6.55 -4.72 -10.77
N ILE A 123 -6.22 -5.58 -11.73
CA ILE A 123 -6.92 -5.65 -13.02
C ILE A 123 -7.63 -6.98 -13.07
N SER A 124 -8.85 -6.96 -13.59
CA SER A 124 -9.57 -8.15 -13.96
C SER A 124 -10.03 -8.04 -15.40
N ILE A 125 -9.75 -9.06 -16.21
CA ILE A 125 -10.31 -9.19 -17.55
C ILE A 125 -11.26 -10.37 -17.51
N ARG A 126 -12.54 -10.14 -17.83
CA ARG A 126 -13.60 -11.16 -17.79
C ARG A 126 -14.25 -11.29 -19.16
N GLU A 127 -14.22 -12.49 -19.73
CA GLU A 127 -14.91 -12.80 -20.98
C GLU A 127 -16.42 -12.96 -20.73
N LEU A 128 -17.25 -12.19 -21.44
CA LEU A 128 -18.70 -12.18 -21.23
C LEU A 128 -19.35 -13.46 -21.75
N GLY A 129 -20.30 -14.01 -20.98
CA GLY A 129 -20.99 -15.26 -21.32
C GLY A 129 -20.18 -16.53 -21.01
N THR A 130 -19.01 -16.40 -20.37
CA THR A 130 -18.20 -17.52 -19.90
C THR A 130 -17.78 -17.32 -18.43
N GLU A 131 -17.18 -18.34 -17.83
CA GLU A 131 -16.56 -18.24 -16.50
C GLU A 131 -15.08 -17.83 -16.56
N ARG A 132 -14.53 -17.52 -17.75
CA ARG A 132 -13.12 -17.17 -17.90
C ARG A 132 -12.83 -15.77 -17.38
N LYS A 133 -11.83 -15.70 -16.51
CA LYS A 133 -11.34 -14.47 -15.89
C LYS A 133 -9.83 -14.55 -15.73
N TRP A 134 -9.16 -13.45 -16.05
CA TRP A 134 -7.76 -13.21 -15.70
C TRP A 134 -7.70 -12.10 -14.66
N LEU A 135 -6.79 -12.25 -13.71
CA LEU A 135 -6.52 -11.29 -12.64
C LEU A 135 -5.08 -10.85 -12.76
N PHE A 136 -4.75 -9.62 -12.37
CA PHE A 136 -3.38 -9.11 -12.36
C PHE A 136 -3.21 -8.05 -11.25
N GLY A 137 -1.96 -7.79 -10.86
CA GLY A 137 -1.59 -6.75 -9.90
C GLY A 137 -1.81 -7.12 -8.43
N TYR A 138 -2.12 -6.11 -7.62
CA TYR A 138 -2.30 -6.19 -6.18
C TYR A 138 -3.67 -6.73 -5.81
N GLN A 139 -3.72 -7.90 -5.17
CA GLN A 139 -4.95 -8.43 -4.58
C GLN A 139 -5.00 -8.12 -3.08
N ALA A 140 -5.91 -7.23 -2.68
CA ALA A 140 -6.21 -7.01 -1.27
C ALA A 140 -6.79 -8.30 -0.67
N SER A 141 -6.44 -8.63 0.59
CA SER A 141 -7.05 -9.78 1.26
C SER A 141 -8.56 -9.55 1.42
N VAL A 142 -9.37 -10.61 1.32
CA VAL A 142 -10.85 -10.52 1.41
C VAL A 142 -11.31 -9.88 2.73
N SER A 143 -10.54 -10.07 3.82
CA SER A 143 -10.80 -9.38 5.09
C SER A 143 -10.65 -7.86 5.00
N LEU A 144 -9.83 -7.34 4.09
CA LEU A 144 -9.54 -5.91 3.94
C LEU A 144 -10.75 -5.12 3.42
N GLU A 145 -11.52 -5.73 2.51
CA GLU A 145 -12.73 -5.12 1.91
C GLU A 145 -13.91 -5.07 2.89
N GLU A 146 -13.98 -6.01 3.85
CA GLU A 146 -15.06 -6.07 4.83
C GLU A 146 -14.75 -5.35 6.16
N THR A 147 -13.47 -5.22 6.54
CA THR A 147 -13.09 -4.82 7.91
C THR A 147 -12.61 -3.37 8.04
N LEU A 148 -12.25 -2.68 6.95
CA LEU A 148 -11.66 -1.34 7.03
C LEU A 148 -12.49 -0.29 6.31
N GLU A 149 -13.25 0.49 7.10
CA GLU A 149 -13.89 1.76 6.71
C GLU A 149 -12.89 2.85 6.22
N ASN A 150 -11.60 2.54 6.06
CA ASN A 150 -10.51 3.50 5.85
C ASN A 150 -9.65 3.23 4.60
N ILE A 151 -10.09 2.37 3.68
CA ILE A 151 -9.37 2.17 2.41
C ILE A 151 -10.14 2.88 1.30
N ASP A 152 -9.57 3.99 0.84
CA ASP A 152 -10.07 4.66 -0.35
C ASP A 152 -9.81 3.76 -1.56
N THR A 153 -10.91 3.41 -2.22
CA THR A 153 -10.89 2.59 -3.43
C THR A 153 -11.65 3.29 -4.53
N ALA A 154 -11.17 3.15 -5.76
CA ALA A 154 -11.94 3.50 -6.95
C ALA A 154 -11.95 2.29 -7.88
N SER A 155 -13.07 2.07 -8.54
CA SER A 155 -13.24 0.99 -9.50
C SER A 155 -13.80 1.57 -10.79
N GLU A 156 -13.15 1.26 -11.91
CA GLU A 156 -13.60 1.61 -13.24
C GLU A 156 -13.66 0.35 -14.11
N THR A 157 -14.64 0.28 -15.00
CA THR A 157 -14.81 -0.85 -15.92
C THR A 157 -14.84 -0.37 -17.36
N PHE A 158 -14.02 -1.00 -18.19
CA PHE A 158 -13.83 -0.65 -19.58
C PHE A 158 -14.30 -1.78 -20.49
N PRO A 159 -14.94 -1.48 -21.63
CA PRO A 159 -15.27 -2.49 -22.62
C PRO A 159 -13.98 -3.05 -23.22
N ALA A 160 -13.93 -4.37 -23.37
CA ALA A 160 -12.80 -5.09 -23.92
C ALA A 160 -13.27 -6.20 -24.86
N SER A 161 -12.32 -6.89 -25.49
CA SER A 161 -12.57 -8.13 -26.22
C SER A 161 -11.38 -9.06 -26.07
N VAL A 162 -11.63 -10.36 -26.11
CA VAL A 162 -10.59 -11.38 -26.03
C VAL A 162 -10.58 -12.17 -27.32
N MET A 163 -9.40 -12.27 -27.94
CA MET A 163 -9.16 -13.08 -29.13
C MET A 163 -8.52 -14.41 -28.74
N HIS A 164 -9.20 -15.49 -29.12
CA HIS A 164 -8.75 -16.87 -28.93
C HIS A 164 -7.78 -17.30 -30.04
N SER A 165 -7.13 -18.45 -29.85
CA SER A 165 -6.15 -19.00 -30.79
C SER A 165 -6.76 -19.41 -32.13
N ASP A 166 -8.07 -19.70 -32.17
CA ASP A 166 -8.85 -19.96 -33.38
C ASP A 166 -9.22 -18.69 -34.17
N GLY A 167 -8.85 -17.50 -33.66
CA GLY A 167 -9.15 -16.20 -34.25
C GLY A 167 -10.53 -15.64 -33.88
N ARG A 168 -11.32 -16.35 -33.07
CA ARG A 168 -12.61 -15.86 -32.57
C ARG A 168 -12.38 -14.72 -31.58
N ILE A 169 -13.16 -13.64 -31.71
CA ILE A 169 -13.15 -12.49 -30.80
C ILE A 169 -14.46 -12.49 -30.03
N GLU A 170 -14.36 -12.57 -28.70
CA GLU A 170 -15.51 -12.54 -27.79
C GLU A 170 -15.51 -11.24 -26.98
N PRO A 171 -16.69 -10.68 -26.68
CA PRO A 171 -16.80 -9.49 -25.86
C PRO A 171 -16.31 -9.77 -24.44
N ALA A 172 -15.65 -8.80 -23.84
CA ALA A 172 -15.10 -8.89 -22.50
C ALA A 172 -15.23 -7.55 -21.77
N GLU A 173 -14.96 -7.58 -20.47
CA GLU A 173 -14.86 -6.39 -19.64
C GLU A 173 -13.50 -6.39 -18.93
N MET A 174 -12.88 -5.22 -18.87
CA MET A 174 -11.68 -4.98 -18.08
C MET A 174 -12.04 -4.09 -16.89
N GLY A 175 -12.04 -4.67 -15.69
CA GLY A 175 -12.18 -3.92 -14.44
C GLY A 175 -10.82 -3.54 -13.89
N ILE A 176 -10.65 -2.28 -13.49
CA ILE A 176 -9.47 -1.77 -12.79
C ILE A 176 -9.92 -1.26 -11.43
N ASN A 177 -9.40 -1.87 -10.36
CA ASN A 177 -9.61 -1.39 -9.00
C ASN A 177 -8.31 -0.77 -8.51
N VAL A 178 -8.40 0.45 -8.00
CA VAL A 178 -7.26 1.19 -7.46
C VAL A 178 -7.44 1.30 -5.96
N TYR A 179 -6.36 1.06 -5.22
CA TYR A 179 -6.34 1.05 -3.77
C TYR A 179 -5.32 2.07 -3.27
N MET A 180 -5.72 2.89 -2.30
CA MET A 180 -4.79 3.66 -1.48
C MET A 180 -4.64 2.99 -0.11
N THR A 181 -3.62 2.13 0.02
CA THR A 181 -3.35 1.41 1.28
C THR A 181 -2.07 1.90 1.96
N PRO A 182 -1.89 1.70 3.27
CA PRO A 182 -0.61 1.97 3.94
C PRO A 182 0.59 1.31 3.24
N LEU A 183 0.42 0.09 2.69
CA LEU A 183 1.45 -0.61 1.91
C LEU A 183 1.91 0.20 0.70
N THR A 184 0.98 0.79 -0.06
CA THR A 184 1.33 1.61 -1.23
C THR A 184 2.18 2.81 -0.83
N ARG A 185 1.85 3.45 0.30
CA ARG A 185 2.59 4.59 0.83
C ARG A 185 3.98 4.18 1.31
N TYR A 186 4.11 3.05 2.00
CA TYR A 186 5.40 2.56 2.51
C TYR A 186 6.30 2.05 1.38
N SER A 187 5.77 1.26 0.45
CA SER A 187 6.51 0.81 -0.75
C SER A 187 7.01 2.01 -1.56
N CYS A 188 6.17 3.03 -1.75
CA CYS A 188 6.58 4.27 -2.40
C CYS A 188 7.72 5.00 -1.67
N LEU A 189 7.64 5.02 -0.33
CA LEU A 189 8.67 5.62 0.50
C LEU A 189 10.03 4.94 0.27
N ALA A 190 10.03 3.61 0.17
CA ALA A 190 11.23 2.83 -0.10
C ALA A 190 11.78 3.07 -1.51
N GLU A 191 10.95 3.00 -2.54
CA GLU A 191 11.38 3.22 -3.92
C GLU A 191 11.97 4.63 -4.12
N ARG A 192 11.34 5.65 -3.51
CA ARG A 192 11.87 7.01 -3.53
C ARG A 192 13.18 7.13 -2.77
N ALA A 193 13.30 6.47 -1.62
CA ALA A 193 14.54 6.46 -0.85
C ALA A 193 15.68 5.87 -1.68
N LYS A 194 15.44 4.74 -2.37
CA LYS A 194 16.39 4.15 -3.30
C LYS A 194 16.72 5.08 -4.47
N LYS A 195 15.69 5.51 -5.23
CA LYS A 195 15.86 6.32 -6.44
C LYS A 195 16.63 7.61 -6.21
N TYR A 196 16.44 8.25 -5.06
CA TYR A 196 17.07 9.54 -4.75
C TYR A 196 18.27 9.44 -3.82
N ALA A 197 18.59 8.24 -3.29
CA ALA A 197 19.59 8.03 -2.25
C ALA A 197 19.48 9.04 -1.09
N LYS A 198 18.25 9.36 -0.69
CA LYS A 198 17.96 10.29 0.40
C LYS A 198 16.86 9.74 1.31
N PRO A 199 16.94 10.00 2.64
CA PRO A 199 15.87 9.65 3.55
C PRO A 199 14.53 10.21 3.08
N GLN A 200 13.49 9.38 3.09
CA GLN A 200 12.12 9.81 2.78
C GLN A 200 11.25 9.63 4.02
N GLU A 201 10.36 10.57 4.28
CA GLU A 201 9.54 10.57 5.48
C GLU A 201 8.04 10.59 5.18
N LEU A 202 7.27 9.95 6.05
CA LEU A 202 5.82 9.88 6.01
C LEU A 202 5.27 10.06 7.43
N GLY A 203 4.38 11.03 7.62
CA GLY A 203 3.66 11.17 8.89
C GLY A 203 2.74 9.97 9.11
N LEU A 204 2.79 9.38 10.30
CA LEU A 204 1.92 8.27 10.67
C LEU A 204 0.64 8.78 11.33
N PRO A 205 -0.49 8.06 11.18
CA PRO A 205 -1.73 8.38 11.88
C PRO A 205 -1.58 8.16 13.38
N ASP A 206 -2.36 8.89 14.17
CA ASP A 206 -2.49 8.64 15.61
C ASP A 206 -3.22 7.31 15.83
N CYS A 207 -2.77 6.54 16.81
CA CYS A 207 -3.36 5.25 17.16
C CYS A 207 -4.08 5.34 18.51
N LYS A 208 -5.14 4.54 18.67
CA LYS A 208 -5.95 4.55 19.87
C LYS A 208 -5.29 3.79 21.02
N ASP A 209 -4.75 2.59 20.76
CA ASP A 209 -4.01 1.81 21.73
C ASP A 209 -2.52 1.66 21.34
N ALA A 210 -2.26 0.87 20.29
CA ALA A 210 -0.93 0.71 19.73
C ALA A 210 -1.03 0.31 18.26
N CYS A 211 -0.13 0.84 17.44
CA CYS A 211 0.02 0.42 16.06
C CYS A 211 1.34 -0.32 15.88
N MET A 212 1.31 -1.35 15.04
CA MET A 212 2.53 -2.00 14.57
C MET A 212 2.63 -1.95 13.06
N ILE A 213 3.84 -1.72 12.58
CA ILE A 213 4.22 -1.74 11.17
C ILE A 213 5.31 -2.79 11.06
N SER A 214 4.98 -3.90 10.44
CA SER A 214 5.96 -4.91 10.03
C SER A 214 6.20 -4.74 8.53
N LEU A 215 7.45 -4.56 8.13
CA LEU A 215 7.90 -4.39 6.74
C LEU A 215 9.04 -5.37 6.50
N ARG A 216 8.93 -6.22 5.49
CA ARG A 216 10.02 -7.15 5.14
C ARG A 216 9.90 -7.59 3.69
N ASN A 217 11.04 -7.95 3.10
CA ASN A 217 11.02 -8.69 1.86
C ASN A 217 10.72 -10.16 2.12
N PHE A 218 9.94 -10.78 1.24
CA PHE A 218 9.61 -12.20 1.26
C PHE A 218 10.15 -12.88 -0.01
N ALA A 219 10.40 -14.18 0.10
CA ALA A 219 11.03 -15.07 -0.89
C ALA A 219 12.57 -15.02 -0.97
N SER A 220 13.13 -16.05 -1.61
CA SER A 220 14.56 -16.21 -1.92
C SER A 220 15.10 -15.16 -2.92
N GLY A 221 14.23 -14.27 -3.43
CA GLY A 221 14.52 -13.29 -4.47
C GLY A 221 14.54 -11.81 -4.05
N ASP A 222 14.31 -11.47 -2.77
CA ASP A 222 14.29 -10.07 -2.29
C ASP A 222 13.35 -9.14 -3.10
N ASP A 223 12.29 -9.65 -3.73
CA ASP A 223 11.51 -8.95 -4.76
C ASP A 223 10.07 -8.60 -4.35
N HIS A 224 9.63 -9.00 -3.16
CA HIS A 224 8.29 -8.69 -2.64
C HIS A 224 8.38 -8.02 -1.29
N ALA A 225 7.86 -6.81 -1.15
CA ALA A 225 7.69 -6.16 0.14
C ALA A 225 6.28 -6.42 0.67
N CYS A 226 6.21 -7.03 1.83
CA CYS A 226 4.93 -7.14 2.50
C CYS A 226 4.90 -6.31 3.77
N THR A 227 3.73 -5.72 4.00
CA THR A 227 3.41 -5.06 5.24
C THR A 227 2.42 -5.88 6.03
N ALA A 228 2.67 -6.04 7.33
CA ALA A 228 1.58 -6.25 8.25
C ALA A 228 1.32 -4.95 9.02
N ALA A 229 0.18 -4.33 8.76
CA ALA A 229 -0.34 -3.26 9.60
C ALA A 229 -1.15 -3.93 10.71
N ILE A 230 -0.75 -3.68 11.96
CA ILE A 230 -1.60 -3.99 13.10
C ILE A 230 -2.30 -2.70 13.47
N LEU A 231 -3.51 -2.55 12.93
CA LEU A 231 -4.42 -1.47 13.28
C LEU A 231 -5.21 -1.95 14.52
N ASP A 232 -4.86 -1.40 15.68
CA ASP A 232 -5.67 -1.46 16.91
C ASP A 232 -6.07 -2.89 17.36
N THR A 233 -5.16 -3.86 17.32
CA THR A 233 -5.43 -5.23 17.81
C THR A 233 -4.68 -5.59 19.09
N ARG A 234 -5.20 -6.60 19.79
CA ARG A 234 -4.58 -7.19 20.98
C ARG A 234 -3.23 -7.80 20.59
N PRO A 235 -2.25 -7.85 21.52
CA PRO A 235 -0.94 -8.47 21.24
C PRO A 235 -1.12 -9.91 20.73
N GLY A 236 -0.74 -10.17 19.48
CA GLY A 236 -0.76 -11.52 18.88
C GLY A 236 -1.63 -11.70 17.63
N GLU A 237 -2.50 -10.74 17.29
CA GLU A 237 -3.30 -10.78 16.06
C GLU A 237 -2.67 -9.89 14.98
N LEU A 238 -1.82 -10.50 14.14
CA LEU A 238 -1.40 -9.94 12.85
C LEU A 238 -2.59 -10.11 11.89
N SER A 239 -3.46 -9.11 11.76
CA SER A 239 -4.70 -9.28 11.00
C SER A 239 -4.48 -9.28 9.49
N GLU A 240 -3.45 -8.62 8.96
CA GLU A 240 -3.42 -8.29 7.53
C GLU A 240 -2.00 -8.28 6.97
N LEU A 241 -1.66 -9.28 6.15
CA LEU A 241 -0.45 -9.27 5.32
C LEU A 241 -0.85 -8.82 3.92
N ALA A 242 -0.49 -7.59 3.56
CA ALA A 242 -0.59 -7.10 2.21
C ALA A 242 0.82 -7.13 1.59
N CYS A 243 0.96 -7.78 0.43
CA CYS A 243 2.23 -7.91 -0.27
C CYS A 243 2.20 -7.11 -1.58
N ARG A 244 3.34 -6.51 -1.92
CA ARG A 244 3.53 -5.79 -3.18
C ARG A 244 4.89 -6.15 -3.78
N TYR A 245 4.90 -6.36 -5.09
CA TYR A 245 6.12 -6.62 -5.83
C TYR A 245 7.00 -5.36 -5.86
N LEU A 246 8.26 -5.51 -5.43
CA LEU A 246 9.34 -4.52 -5.40
C LEU A 246 10.67 -5.12 -5.94
N SER A 247 10.67 -5.57 -7.19
CA SER A 247 11.84 -6.09 -7.95
C SER A 247 13.19 -5.45 -7.64
N ASP A 248 13.24 -4.14 -7.61
CA ASP A 248 14.48 -3.37 -7.51
C ASP A 248 14.66 -2.75 -6.13
N THR A 249 13.86 -3.09 -5.12
CA THR A 249 14.01 -2.47 -3.79
C THR A 249 13.96 -3.51 -2.69
N ARG A 250 15.14 -3.79 -2.12
CA ARG A 250 15.28 -4.62 -0.95
C ARG A 250 14.93 -3.85 0.30
N ILE A 251 13.93 -4.29 1.06
CA ILE A 251 13.59 -3.74 2.37
C ILE A 251 14.19 -4.63 3.45
N ALA A 252 15.02 -4.02 4.29
CA ALA A 252 15.50 -4.66 5.49
C ALA A 252 14.30 -4.93 6.43
N PRO A 253 14.16 -6.17 6.95
CA PRO A 253 13.10 -6.48 7.90
C PRO A 253 13.05 -5.45 9.02
N SER A 254 11.87 -4.91 9.26
CA SER A 254 11.60 -3.86 10.24
C SER A 254 10.29 -4.19 10.94
N ASN A 255 10.30 -4.23 12.28
CA ASN A 255 9.12 -4.43 13.11
C ASN A 255 9.03 -3.27 14.11
N LEU A 256 8.11 -2.37 13.82
CA LEU A 256 8.04 -1.05 14.41
C LEU A 256 6.73 -0.90 15.19
N ARG A 257 6.79 -0.43 16.43
CA ARG A 257 5.61 -0.23 17.29
C ARG A 257 5.59 1.19 17.86
N TYR A 258 4.43 1.82 17.82
CA TYR A 258 4.18 3.11 18.47
C TYR A 258 2.83 3.13 19.20
N GLY A 259 2.78 3.91 20.27
CA GLY A 259 1.66 3.93 21.21
C GLY A 259 0.67 5.09 21.01
N ALA A 260 -0.43 5.03 21.75
CA ALA A 260 -1.43 6.09 21.80
C ALA A 260 -0.83 7.46 22.17
N GLY A 261 -1.20 8.49 21.40
CA GLY A 261 -0.72 9.87 21.59
C GLY A 261 0.73 10.12 21.15
N GLU A 262 1.43 9.11 20.63
CA GLU A 262 2.77 9.29 20.07
C GLU A 262 2.70 9.84 18.65
N LYS A 263 3.03 11.12 18.47
CA LYS A 263 3.21 11.70 17.13
C LYS A 263 4.50 11.18 16.48
N LYS A 264 4.37 10.13 15.68
CA LYS A 264 5.49 9.51 14.95
C LYS A 264 5.44 9.81 13.46
N LYS A 265 6.61 9.70 12.85
CA LYS A 265 6.79 9.60 11.40
C LYS A 265 7.59 8.34 11.08
N LEU A 266 7.28 7.74 9.95
CA LEU A 266 8.04 6.66 9.36
C LEU A 266 9.10 7.25 8.44
N VAL A 267 10.36 6.83 8.57
CA VAL A 267 11.46 7.28 7.72
C VAL A 267 12.09 6.08 7.04
N ALA A 268 12.16 6.10 5.71
CA ALA A 268 12.86 5.13 4.89
C ALA A 268 14.28 5.62 4.60
N TYR A 269 15.28 4.93 5.14
CA TYR A 269 16.68 5.24 4.98
C TYR A 269 17.30 4.37 3.88
N PRO A 270 17.90 4.96 2.82
CA PRO A 270 18.63 4.19 1.82
C PRO A 270 20.03 3.87 2.33
N VAL A 271 20.32 2.58 2.47
CA VAL A 271 21.54 2.06 3.08
C VAL A 271 22.44 1.46 2.02
N ARG A 272 23.74 1.76 2.12
CA ARG A 272 24.76 1.23 1.21
C ARG A 272 25.05 -0.25 1.45
N ALA A 273 25.53 -0.94 0.42
CA ALA A 273 26.00 -2.32 0.53
C ALA A 273 27.05 -2.49 1.65
N GLY A 274 26.98 -3.60 2.39
CA GLY A 274 27.95 -3.94 3.43
C GLY A 274 27.79 -3.18 4.76
N ALA A 275 26.70 -2.44 4.95
CA ALA A 275 26.41 -1.73 6.21
C ALA A 275 26.07 -2.66 7.41
N GLY A 276 26.04 -3.99 7.20
CA GLY A 276 25.83 -4.96 8.27
C GLY A 276 24.40 -4.99 8.82
N VAL A 277 23.41 -4.56 8.03
CA VAL A 277 21.99 -4.63 8.38
C VAL A 277 21.60 -6.09 8.64
N GLN A 278 21.04 -6.36 9.81
CA GLN A 278 20.75 -7.70 10.27
C GLN A 278 19.35 -8.14 9.85
N ASN A 279 19.20 -9.41 9.51
CA ASN A 279 17.88 -10.02 9.34
C ASN A 279 17.21 -10.17 10.71
N ILE A 280 15.92 -9.86 10.76
CA ILE A 280 15.12 -10.06 11.97
C ILE A 280 14.73 -11.53 12.10
N LEU A 281 15.04 -12.14 13.24
CA LEU A 281 14.58 -13.47 13.63
C LEU A 281 13.18 -13.43 14.27
N ASP A 282 12.48 -14.57 14.27
CA ASP A 282 11.04 -14.74 14.54
C ASP A 282 10.52 -14.35 15.95
N ASP A 283 11.37 -13.87 16.86
CA ASP A 283 10.95 -13.39 18.19
C ASP A 283 10.63 -11.90 18.13
N LEU A 284 9.38 -11.51 18.44
CA LEU A 284 8.90 -10.12 18.45
C LEU A 284 9.75 -9.16 19.31
N SER A 285 10.28 -9.64 20.43
CA SER A 285 11.13 -8.83 21.31
C SER A 285 12.51 -8.58 20.69
N VAL A 286 13.10 -9.63 20.11
CA VAL A 286 14.36 -9.56 19.34
C VAL A 286 14.17 -8.73 18.07
N ALA A 287 13.01 -8.85 17.43
CA ALA A 287 12.65 -8.11 16.21
C ALA A 287 12.61 -6.61 16.45
N LYS A 288 12.04 -6.18 17.58
CA LYS A 288 12.03 -4.77 17.95
C LYS A 288 13.45 -4.25 18.17
N GLU A 289 14.25 -4.93 18.98
CA GLU A 289 15.62 -4.51 19.27
C GLU A 289 16.48 -4.47 18.00
N THR A 290 16.37 -5.50 17.16
CA THR A 290 17.08 -5.58 15.87
C THR A 290 16.65 -4.45 14.93
N SER A 291 15.35 -4.08 14.91
CA SER A 291 14.87 -2.95 14.11
C SER A 291 15.46 -1.62 14.59
N GLU A 292 15.54 -1.41 15.91
CA GLU A 292 16.15 -0.22 16.50
C GLU A 292 17.65 -0.15 16.19
N GLN A 293 18.37 -1.27 16.29
CA GLN A 293 19.79 -1.36 15.93
C GLN A 293 20.02 -1.10 14.44
N ASN A 294 19.23 -1.73 13.56
CA ASN A 294 19.27 -1.48 12.12
C ASN A 294 19.00 -0.02 11.79
N CYS A 295 18.10 0.63 12.53
CA CYS A 295 17.81 2.06 12.36
C CYS A 295 19.02 2.95 12.67
N GLU A 296 19.71 2.70 13.78
CA GLU A 296 20.92 3.46 14.13
C GLU A 296 22.08 3.19 13.16
N LEU A 297 22.22 1.96 12.66
CA LEU A 297 23.18 1.63 11.61
C LEU A 297 22.87 2.36 10.30
N ALA A 298 21.60 2.39 9.90
CA ALA A 298 21.13 3.02 8.67
C ALA A 298 21.45 4.53 8.65
N LYS A 299 21.17 5.23 9.75
CA LYS A 299 21.46 6.68 9.89
C LYS A 299 22.94 7.01 9.69
N ASN A 300 23.84 6.09 10.05
CA ASN A 300 25.28 6.27 9.93
C ASN A 300 25.87 5.74 8.61
N ASN A 301 25.09 5.04 7.79
CA ASN A 301 25.55 4.36 6.57
C ASN A 301 24.68 4.67 5.35
N LEU A 302 24.27 5.93 5.21
CA LEU A 302 23.49 6.38 4.06
C LEU A 302 24.30 6.23 2.77
N ALA A 303 23.64 5.72 1.73
CA ALA A 303 24.18 5.72 0.38
C ALA A 303 24.29 7.16 -0.14
N ALA A 304 25.37 7.47 -0.87
CA ALA A 304 25.57 8.80 -1.43
C ALA A 304 24.91 8.98 -2.81
N ASN A 305 24.67 7.87 -3.51
CA ASN A 305 24.03 7.84 -4.83
C ASN A 305 23.15 6.58 -4.98
N PRO A 306 22.23 6.55 -5.97
CA PRO A 306 21.27 5.46 -6.11
C PRO A 306 21.89 4.10 -6.38
N ASP A 307 23.03 4.04 -7.07
CA ASP A 307 23.71 2.80 -7.45
C ASP A 307 24.39 2.12 -6.24
N GLU A 308 24.64 2.88 -5.17
CA GLU A 308 25.16 2.35 -3.91
C GLU A 308 24.08 1.75 -3.00
N VAL A 309 22.80 2.01 -3.27
CA VAL A 309 21.69 1.57 -2.40
C VAL A 309 21.48 0.08 -2.54
N ASP A 310 21.84 -0.65 -1.49
CA ASP A 310 21.63 -2.10 -1.40
C ASP A 310 20.28 -2.42 -0.78
N SER A 311 19.90 -1.69 0.27
CA SER A 311 18.63 -1.90 0.98
C SER A 311 18.05 -0.61 1.54
N VAL A 312 16.77 -0.68 1.89
CA VAL A 312 16.04 0.38 2.59
C VAL A 312 15.68 -0.11 3.98
N VAL A 313 16.03 0.67 5.00
CA VAL A 313 15.67 0.42 6.40
C VAL A 313 14.57 1.39 6.83
N PHE A 314 13.55 0.89 7.50
CA PHE A 314 12.47 1.73 8.03
C PHE A 314 12.65 2.01 9.51
N CYS A 315 12.46 3.27 9.89
CA CYS A 315 12.61 3.77 11.25
C CYS A 315 11.36 4.53 11.70
N LEU A 316 11.02 4.43 12.98
CA LEU A 316 10.09 5.37 13.63
C LEU A 316 10.86 6.52 14.25
N GLU A 317 10.43 7.74 13.94
CA GLU A 317 10.99 8.95 14.53
C GLU A 317 9.90 9.86 15.10
N ALA A 318 10.29 10.74 16.02
CA ALA A 318 9.38 11.76 16.53
C ALA A 318 9.01 12.75 15.42
N ARG A 319 7.72 13.04 15.29
CA ARG A 319 7.21 14.13 14.44
C ARG A 319 7.30 15.42 15.23
N ARG A 320 8.23 16.30 14.84
CA ARG A 320 8.43 17.64 15.45
C ARG A 320 7.32 18.60 15.05
#